data_AF-A0AAU6L4K9-F1
#
_entry.id   AF-A0AAU6L4K9-F1
#
_cell.length_a   1.000
_cell.length_b   1.000
_cell.length_c   1.000
_cell.angle_alpha   90.00
_cell.angle_beta   90.00
_cell.angle_gamma   90.00
#
_symmetry.space_group_name_H-M   'P 1'
#
loop_
_entity.id
_entity.type
_entity.pdbx_description
1 polymer ?
#
loop_
_entity_poly.entity_id
_entity_poly.type
_entity_poly.pdbx_seq_one_letter_code
_entity_poly.pdbx_strand_id
1 'polypeptide(L)'
;MDPYVFINFRRADTRNIGSHIDTKLRNEFGSRAAFRDQRDLPKGIDYREELERGIRKCDLLLVVMGAHWASVRDEAGRRCIDREDDWVRKEIALALAYKLPVMPVLVDGAKLPSVDELPDDIRALSYRQAVDFRPDQEQIDFPPLLDAIRRAVPELSSVRRSREDGGAGADSGTTVTFDRVKGTSIIIGGRQNTINDQRGTAAAPASDPRDDARERP
;
A
#
# COMPACT_ATOMS: atom_id res chain seq x y z
N MET A 1 0.37 -18.30 9.24
CA MET A 1 1.36 -17.24 8.93
C MET A 1 0.56 -16.09 8.37
N ASP A 2 0.89 -14.83 8.68
CA ASP A 2 0.17 -13.71 8.04
C ASP A 2 0.52 -13.69 6.55
N PRO A 3 -0.46 -13.45 5.65
CA PRO A 3 -0.20 -13.40 4.21
C PRO A 3 0.79 -12.29 3.86
N TYR A 4 1.69 -12.57 2.92
CA TYR A 4 2.83 -11.71 2.61
C TYR A 4 2.95 -11.47 1.09
N VAL A 5 2.83 -10.21 0.68
CA VAL A 5 2.92 -9.82 -0.74
C VAL A 5 4.16 -8.97 -0.93
N PHE A 6 5.04 -9.37 -1.85
CA PHE A 6 6.29 -8.67 -2.11
C PHE A 6 6.13 -7.76 -3.33
N ILE A 7 6.60 -6.51 -3.24
CA ILE A 7 6.49 -5.54 -4.34
C ILE A 7 7.86 -5.29 -4.95
N ASN A 8 8.08 -5.88 -6.11
CA ASN A 8 9.25 -5.69 -6.95
C ASN A 8 8.98 -4.54 -7.94
N PHE A 9 9.91 -3.59 -8.01
CA PHE A 9 9.82 -2.49 -9.00
C PHE A 9 11.19 -1.90 -9.30
N ARG A 10 11.31 -1.24 -10.44
CA ARG A 10 12.56 -0.56 -10.84
C ARG A 10 12.50 0.90 -10.40
N ARG A 11 13.34 1.30 -9.44
CA ARG A 11 13.35 2.68 -8.91
C ARG A 11 13.59 3.78 -9.93
N ALA A 12 14.35 3.51 -10.99
CA ALA A 12 14.58 4.47 -12.06
C ALA A 12 13.35 4.71 -12.93
N ASP A 13 12.32 3.87 -12.80
CA ASP A 13 11.14 3.83 -13.68
C ASP A 13 9.85 4.09 -12.90
N THR A 14 9.62 3.39 -11.77
CA THR A 14 8.32 3.39 -11.06
C THR A 14 8.39 3.69 -9.57
N ARG A 15 9.44 4.39 -9.08
CA ARG A 15 9.66 4.60 -7.62
C ARG A 15 8.43 5.12 -6.86
N ASN A 16 7.81 6.18 -7.38
CA ASN A 16 6.67 6.80 -6.70
C ASN A 16 5.46 5.88 -6.71
N ILE A 17 5.25 5.13 -7.79
CA ILE A 17 4.11 4.25 -7.98
C ILE A 17 4.23 2.98 -7.13
N GLY A 18 5.41 2.35 -7.09
CA GLY A 18 5.66 1.20 -6.22
C GLY A 18 5.41 1.54 -4.75
N SER A 19 5.90 2.71 -4.29
CA SER A 19 5.68 3.20 -2.92
C SER A 19 4.21 3.53 -2.63
N HIS A 20 3.48 3.98 -3.64
CA HIS A 20 2.08 4.36 -3.54
C HIS A 20 1.17 3.13 -3.46
N ILE A 21 1.38 2.14 -4.33
CA ILE A 21 0.70 0.84 -4.28
C ILE A 21 0.94 0.18 -2.92
N ASP A 22 2.19 0.15 -2.46
CA ASP A 22 2.57 -0.34 -1.13
C ASP A 22 1.75 0.29 0.00
N THR A 23 1.67 1.63 0.01
CA THR A 23 0.89 2.38 1.00
C THR A 23 -0.60 2.01 0.95
N LYS A 24 -1.16 1.92 -0.26
CA LYS A 24 -2.59 1.59 -0.46
C LYS A 24 -2.90 0.18 0.01
N LEU A 25 -2.07 -0.79 -0.33
CA LEU A 25 -2.28 -2.18 0.08
C LEU A 25 -2.15 -2.36 1.59
N ARG A 26 -1.22 -1.63 2.26
CA ARG A 26 -1.15 -1.58 3.73
C ARG A 26 -2.41 -1.00 4.36
N ASN A 27 -3.00 0.03 3.76
CA ASN A 27 -4.25 0.61 4.24
C ASN A 27 -5.43 -0.37 4.09
N GLU A 28 -5.44 -1.15 3.00
CA GLU A 28 -6.53 -2.10 2.71
C GLU A 28 -6.46 -3.40 3.51
N PHE A 29 -5.26 -3.99 3.63
CA PHE A 29 -5.05 -5.30 4.25
C PHE A 29 -4.48 -5.23 5.67
N GLY A 30 -4.12 -4.02 6.13
CA GLY A 30 -3.48 -3.79 7.42
C GLY A 30 -1.97 -4.06 7.40
N SER A 31 -1.28 -3.61 8.44
CA SER A 31 0.19 -3.70 8.56
C SER A 31 0.75 -5.11 8.67
N ARG A 32 -0.10 -6.11 8.95
CA ARG A 32 0.28 -7.53 9.08
C ARG A 32 0.41 -8.23 7.73
N ALA A 33 -0.30 -7.75 6.71
CA ALA A 33 -0.01 -8.10 5.33
C ALA A 33 1.26 -7.34 4.95
N ALA A 34 2.42 -7.86 5.35
CA ALA A 34 3.65 -7.12 5.17
C ALA A 34 3.95 -6.98 3.67
N PHE A 35 4.24 -5.75 3.25
CA PHE A 35 4.69 -5.43 1.90
C PHE A 35 6.14 -4.99 2.04
N ARG A 36 7.06 -5.66 1.34
CA ARG A 36 8.47 -5.29 1.33
C ARG A 36 8.81 -4.68 -0.01
N ASP A 37 9.34 -3.47 0.06
CA ASP A 37 10.02 -2.77 -1.02
C ASP A 37 11.53 -3.05 -0.88
N GLN A 38 12.29 -2.91 -1.96
CA GLN A 38 13.76 -2.81 -1.98
C GLN A 38 14.37 -1.84 -0.93
N ARG A 39 13.58 -1.07 -0.19
CA ARG A 39 13.99 -0.16 0.90
C ARG A 39 14.20 -0.85 2.26
N ASP A 40 13.64 -2.02 2.49
CA ASP A 40 13.51 -2.59 3.85
C ASP A 40 14.60 -3.62 4.21
N LEU A 41 15.77 -3.56 3.56
CA LEU A 41 16.93 -4.34 3.96
C LEU A 41 17.76 -3.54 4.97
N PRO A 42 17.94 -4.02 6.21
CA PRO A 42 18.88 -3.42 7.15
C PRO A 42 20.26 -3.24 6.51
N LYS A 43 20.87 -2.08 6.74
CA LYS A 43 22.23 -1.81 6.23
C LYS A 43 23.22 -2.72 6.98
N GLY A 44 24.11 -3.40 6.24
CA GLY A 44 25.23 -4.16 6.82
C GLY A 44 25.05 -5.68 6.95
N ILE A 45 23.95 -6.25 6.46
CA ILE A 45 23.73 -7.72 6.39
C ILE A 45 23.91 -8.25 4.97
N ASP A 46 24.26 -9.55 4.83
CA ASP A 46 24.27 -10.22 3.53
C ASP A 46 22.84 -10.25 2.99
N TYR A 47 22.61 -9.35 2.05
CA TYR A 47 21.32 -9.10 1.48
C TYR A 47 20.77 -10.29 0.70
N ARG A 48 21.61 -11.24 0.27
CA ARG A 48 21.22 -12.36 -0.60
C ARG A 48 20.37 -13.35 0.18
N GLU A 49 20.82 -13.69 1.38
CA GLU A 49 20.09 -14.57 2.30
C GLU A 49 18.77 -13.95 2.75
N GLU A 50 18.78 -12.64 3.01
CA GLU A 50 17.58 -11.87 3.38
C GLU A 50 16.57 -11.79 2.25
N LEU A 51 17.04 -11.63 1.01
CA LEU A 51 16.20 -11.61 -0.19
C LEU A 51 15.54 -12.97 -0.38
N GLU A 52 16.33 -14.03 -0.37
CA GLU A 52 15.82 -15.39 -0.55
C GLU A 52 14.81 -15.74 0.55
N ARG A 53 15.12 -15.40 1.81
CA ARG A 53 14.20 -15.60 2.94
C ARG A 53 12.90 -14.79 2.80
N GLY A 54 12.99 -13.57 2.28
CA GLY A 54 11.83 -12.74 1.99
C GLY A 54 10.94 -13.38 0.93
N ILE A 55 11.51 -13.70 -0.23
CA ILE A 55 10.78 -14.32 -1.33
C ILE A 55 10.19 -15.68 -0.92
N ARG A 56 10.94 -16.54 -0.22
CA ARG A 56 10.42 -17.86 0.24
C ARG A 56 9.20 -17.77 1.17
N LYS A 57 9.01 -16.66 1.87
CA LYS A 57 7.86 -16.44 2.77
C LYS A 57 6.70 -15.75 2.07
N CYS A 58 6.86 -15.37 0.81
CA CYS A 58 5.90 -14.59 0.05
C CYS A 58 4.86 -15.47 -0.62
N ASP A 59 3.61 -15.06 -0.52
CA ASP A 59 2.47 -15.71 -1.17
C ASP A 59 2.21 -15.16 -2.58
N LEU A 60 2.67 -13.93 -2.87
CA LEU A 60 2.52 -13.28 -4.18
C LEU A 60 3.60 -12.23 -4.44
N LEU A 61 4.31 -12.34 -5.56
CA LEU A 61 5.20 -11.29 -6.06
C LEU A 61 4.45 -10.36 -7.03
N LEU A 62 4.29 -9.10 -6.66
CA LEU A 62 3.85 -8.03 -7.56
C LEU A 62 5.07 -7.43 -8.27
N VAL A 63 5.01 -7.32 -9.60
CA VAL A 63 6.09 -6.72 -10.41
C VAL A 63 5.56 -5.46 -11.09
N VAL A 64 5.88 -4.30 -10.53
CA VAL A 64 5.40 -3.00 -11.02
C VAL A 64 6.32 -2.49 -12.13
N MET A 65 5.77 -2.38 -13.34
CA MET A 65 6.49 -2.08 -14.58
C MET A 65 5.98 -0.78 -15.19
N GLY A 66 6.87 0.19 -15.35
CA GLY A 66 6.61 1.38 -16.17
C GLY A 66 7.17 1.20 -17.58
N ALA A 67 7.05 2.26 -18.38
CA ALA A 67 7.39 2.24 -19.80
C ALA A 67 8.87 1.89 -20.09
N HIS A 68 9.77 2.13 -19.13
CA HIS A 68 11.20 1.89 -19.30
C HIS A 68 11.72 0.69 -18.50
N TRP A 69 10.84 -0.08 -17.84
CA TRP A 69 11.22 -1.13 -16.90
C TRP A 69 12.29 -2.11 -17.44
N ALA A 70 12.15 -2.59 -18.69
CA ALA A 70 13.11 -3.50 -19.32
C ALA A 70 14.28 -2.77 -20.02
N SER A 71 14.15 -1.47 -20.27
CA SER A 71 15.08 -0.71 -21.12
C SER A 71 16.00 0.25 -20.36
N VAL A 72 15.81 0.46 -19.05
CA VAL A 72 16.75 1.20 -18.20
C VAL A 72 18.15 0.62 -18.36
N ARG A 73 19.15 1.49 -18.55
CA ARG A 73 20.56 1.15 -18.75
C ARG A 73 21.44 1.61 -17.59
N ASP A 74 22.54 0.90 -17.38
CA ASP A 74 23.62 1.31 -16.47
C ASP A 74 24.53 2.38 -17.11
N GLU A 75 25.53 2.84 -16.36
CA GLU A 75 26.51 3.84 -16.82
C GLU A 75 27.34 3.34 -18.03
N ALA A 76 27.46 2.02 -18.21
CA ALA A 76 28.12 1.40 -19.35
C ALA A 76 27.18 1.18 -20.55
N GLY A 77 25.92 1.66 -20.46
CA GLY A 77 24.93 1.53 -21.53
C GLY A 77 24.32 0.14 -21.67
N ARG A 78 24.58 -0.81 -20.75
CA ARG A 78 23.95 -2.14 -20.77
C ARG A 78 22.59 -2.08 -20.09
N ARG A 79 21.59 -2.81 -20.59
CA ARG A 79 20.28 -2.86 -19.91
C ARG A 79 20.47 -3.46 -18.53
N CYS A 80 19.92 -2.81 -17.52
CA CYS A 80 20.05 -3.27 -16.14
C CYS A 80 19.50 -4.69 -16.00
N ILE A 81 18.34 -4.99 -16.62
CA ILE A 81 17.73 -6.31 -16.55
C ILE A 81 18.61 -7.43 -17.10
N ASP A 82 19.57 -7.16 -18.00
CA ASP A 82 20.47 -8.18 -18.53
C ASP A 82 21.62 -8.55 -17.57
N ARG A 83 21.85 -7.74 -16.53
CA ARG A 83 22.94 -7.97 -15.57
C ARG A 83 22.54 -9.04 -14.56
N GLU A 84 23.46 -9.96 -14.29
CA GLU A 84 23.26 -10.98 -13.25
C GLU A 84 23.13 -10.40 -11.84
N ASP A 85 23.64 -9.19 -11.62
CA ASP A 85 23.56 -8.48 -10.33
C ASP A 85 22.33 -7.56 -10.20
N ASP A 86 21.46 -7.49 -11.20
CA ASP A 86 20.23 -6.71 -11.15
C ASP A 86 19.21 -7.31 -10.18
N TRP A 87 18.83 -6.50 -9.21
CA TRP A 87 17.94 -6.92 -8.14
C TRP A 87 16.53 -7.25 -8.60
N VAL A 88 16.04 -6.47 -9.55
CA VAL A 88 14.71 -6.66 -10.12
C VAL A 88 14.65 -8.05 -10.77
N ARG A 89 15.66 -8.39 -11.58
CA ARG A 89 15.81 -9.73 -12.16
C ARG A 89 15.91 -10.82 -11.09
N LYS A 90 16.80 -10.67 -10.10
CA LYS A 90 17.04 -11.71 -9.06
C LYS A 90 15.78 -12.07 -8.29
N GLU A 91 15.01 -11.06 -7.87
CA GLU A 91 13.76 -11.26 -7.13
C GLU A 91 12.74 -12.05 -7.96
N ILE A 92 12.61 -11.70 -9.25
CA ILE A 92 11.71 -12.40 -10.18
C ILE A 92 12.18 -13.83 -10.45
N ALA A 93 13.47 -14.03 -10.70
CA ALA A 93 14.06 -15.34 -10.95
C ALA A 93 13.84 -16.28 -9.76
N LEU A 94 14.06 -15.79 -8.53
CA LEU A 94 13.80 -16.55 -7.30
C LEU A 94 12.32 -16.89 -7.14
N ALA A 95 11.41 -15.93 -7.35
CA ALA A 95 9.98 -16.18 -7.22
C ALA A 95 9.50 -17.22 -8.24
N LEU A 96 9.96 -17.13 -9.49
CA LEU A 96 9.67 -18.11 -10.53
C LEU A 96 10.23 -19.50 -10.19
N ALA A 97 11.47 -19.57 -9.69
CA ALA A 97 12.10 -20.82 -9.27
C ALA A 97 11.33 -21.51 -8.12
N TYR A 98 10.80 -20.73 -7.17
CA TYR A 98 9.94 -21.21 -6.09
C TYR A 98 8.48 -21.42 -6.50
N LYS A 99 8.15 -21.20 -7.78
CA LYS A 99 6.78 -21.32 -8.33
C LYS A 99 5.77 -20.45 -7.59
N LEU A 100 6.22 -19.31 -7.07
CA LEU A 100 5.32 -18.33 -6.48
C LEU A 100 4.43 -17.72 -7.58
N PRO A 101 3.19 -17.35 -7.24
CA PRO A 101 2.41 -16.44 -8.08
C PRO A 101 3.21 -15.16 -8.34
N VAL A 102 3.35 -14.80 -9.62
CA VAL A 102 3.98 -13.55 -10.07
C VAL A 102 2.96 -12.78 -10.90
N MET A 103 2.64 -11.55 -10.50
CA MET A 103 1.64 -10.70 -11.12
C MET A 103 2.28 -9.40 -11.60
N PRO A 104 2.46 -9.23 -12.92
CA PRO A 104 2.84 -7.96 -13.50
C PRO A 104 1.75 -6.90 -13.29
N VAL A 105 2.17 -5.69 -12.91
CA VAL A 105 1.33 -4.49 -12.83
C VAL A 105 1.89 -3.47 -13.82
N LEU A 106 1.14 -3.18 -14.88
CA LEU A 106 1.56 -2.31 -15.98
C LEU A 106 1.12 -0.88 -15.69
N VAL A 107 2.09 0.01 -15.55
CA VAL A 107 1.85 1.41 -15.18
C VAL A 107 1.75 2.28 -16.44
N ASP A 108 0.72 3.12 -16.50
CA ASP A 108 0.56 4.14 -17.55
C ASP A 108 0.68 3.60 -18.99
N GLY A 109 0.04 2.46 -19.25
CA GLY A 109 0.03 1.83 -20.57
C GLY A 109 1.34 1.14 -20.95
N ALA A 110 2.24 0.92 -19.98
CA ALA A 110 3.42 0.06 -20.14
C ALA A 110 3.03 -1.30 -20.73
N LYS A 111 3.99 -1.94 -21.41
CA LYS A 111 3.79 -3.23 -22.04
C LYS A 111 4.57 -4.30 -21.30
N LEU A 112 3.97 -5.49 -21.21
CA LEU A 112 4.67 -6.66 -20.73
C LEU A 112 5.80 -6.99 -21.72
N PRO A 113 7.07 -7.12 -21.28
CA PRO A 113 8.17 -7.47 -22.16
C PRO A 113 7.93 -8.83 -22.84
N SER A 114 8.30 -8.93 -24.10
CA SER A 114 8.32 -10.20 -24.84
C SER A 114 9.42 -11.12 -24.33
N VAL A 115 9.31 -12.41 -24.68
CA VAL A 115 10.24 -13.46 -24.24
C VAL A 115 11.69 -13.15 -24.62
N ASP A 116 11.90 -12.53 -25.78
CA ASP A 116 13.25 -12.21 -26.30
C ASP A 116 13.83 -10.93 -25.69
N GLU A 117 13.01 -10.14 -25.00
CA GLU A 117 13.47 -8.95 -24.28
C GLU A 117 13.99 -9.28 -22.88
N LEU A 118 13.78 -10.52 -22.41
CA LEU A 118 14.07 -10.97 -21.06
C LEU A 118 15.22 -12.01 -21.01
N PRO A 119 16.06 -11.97 -19.96
CA PRO A 119 16.99 -13.05 -19.66
C PRO A 119 16.30 -14.40 -19.41
N ASP A 120 17.01 -15.48 -19.72
CA ASP A 120 16.49 -16.86 -19.68
C ASP A 120 15.81 -17.25 -18.36
N ASP A 121 16.37 -16.81 -17.24
CA ASP A 121 15.88 -17.12 -15.89
C ASP A 121 14.57 -16.40 -15.52
N ILE A 122 14.17 -15.38 -16.28
CA ILE A 122 12.91 -14.64 -16.06
C ILE A 122 11.99 -14.60 -17.27
N ARG A 123 12.31 -15.28 -18.38
CA ARG A 123 11.44 -15.40 -19.58
C ARG A 123 10.01 -15.82 -19.26
N ALA A 124 9.83 -16.66 -18.24
CA ALA A 124 8.51 -17.13 -17.81
C ALA A 124 7.58 -16.01 -17.33
N LEU A 125 8.11 -14.81 -17.03
CA LEU A 125 7.34 -13.62 -16.70
C LEU A 125 6.43 -13.16 -17.85
N SER A 126 6.87 -13.30 -19.10
CA SER A 126 6.10 -12.88 -20.29
C SER A 126 4.81 -13.68 -20.49
N TYR A 127 4.66 -14.82 -19.82
CA TYR A 127 3.45 -15.64 -19.89
C TYR A 127 2.50 -15.42 -18.71
N ARG A 128 2.77 -14.43 -17.85
CA ARG A 128 1.90 -14.09 -16.71
C ARG A 128 0.82 -13.09 -17.15
N GLN A 129 -0.37 -13.23 -16.59
CA GLN A 129 -1.44 -12.26 -16.78
C GLN A 129 -1.11 -10.99 -15.99
N ALA A 130 -1.19 -9.86 -16.67
CA ALA A 130 -0.92 -8.55 -16.10
C ALA A 130 -2.20 -7.82 -15.71
N VAL A 131 -2.07 -6.84 -14.82
CA VAL A 131 -3.12 -5.88 -14.46
C VAL A 131 -2.64 -4.48 -14.83
N ASP A 132 -3.49 -3.68 -15.48
CA ASP A 132 -3.19 -2.28 -15.76
C ASP A 132 -3.44 -1.41 -14.52
N PHE A 133 -2.57 -0.41 -14.32
CA PHE A 133 -2.70 0.56 -13.24
C PHE A 133 -2.27 1.95 -13.72
N ARG A 134 -3.23 2.87 -13.82
CA ARG A 134 -2.97 4.28 -14.12
C ARG A 134 -3.18 5.11 -12.85
N PRO A 135 -2.16 5.81 -12.33
CA PRO A 135 -2.28 6.59 -11.10
C PRO A 135 -3.33 7.71 -11.18
N ASP A 136 -3.57 8.27 -12.37
CA ASP A 136 -4.60 9.30 -12.60
C ASP A 136 -6.03 8.71 -12.68
N GLN A 137 -6.15 7.40 -12.93
CA GLN A 137 -7.42 6.65 -12.94
C GLN A 137 -7.48 5.63 -11.79
N GLU A 138 -6.78 5.88 -10.69
CA GLU A 138 -6.64 4.93 -9.57
C GLU A 138 -8.00 4.40 -9.10
N GLN A 139 -9.01 5.25 -8.99
CA GLN A 139 -10.37 4.88 -8.56
C GLN A 139 -11.01 3.79 -9.45
N ILE A 140 -10.56 3.68 -10.69
CA ILE A 140 -10.99 2.67 -11.67
C ILE A 140 -10.09 1.44 -11.61
N ASP A 141 -8.77 1.64 -11.57
CA ASP A 141 -7.79 0.57 -11.79
C ASP A 141 -7.37 -0.14 -10.48
N PHE A 142 -7.49 0.50 -9.32
CA PHE A 142 -7.12 -0.10 -8.04
C PHE A 142 -8.07 -1.23 -7.58
N PRO A 143 -9.41 -1.13 -7.71
CA PRO A 143 -10.30 -2.23 -7.31
C PRO A 143 -10.03 -3.55 -8.08
N PRO A 144 -9.85 -3.56 -9.42
CA PRO A 144 -9.44 -4.76 -10.15
C PRO A 144 -8.10 -5.34 -9.67
N LEU A 145 -7.11 -4.50 -9.38
CA LEU A 145 -5.83 -4.94 -8.82
C LEU A 145 -6.02 -5.59 -7.44
N LEU A 146 -6.83 -4.99 -6.58
CA LEU A 146 -7.13 -5.51 -5.25
C LEU A 146 -7.82 -6.87 -5.32
N ASP A 147 -8.78 -7.02 -6.23
CA ASP A 147 -9.49 -8.27 -6.45
C ASP A 147 -8.58 -9.36 -7.02
N ALA A 148 -7.68 -9.01 -7.93
CA ALA A 148 -6.67 -9.94 -8.44
C ALA A 148 -5.74 -10.43 -7.31
N ILE A 149 -5.28 -9.52 -6.45
CA ILE A 149 -4.46 -9.86 -5.28
C ILE A 149 -5.21 -10.78 -4.31
N ARG A 150 -6.48 -10.50 -4.00
CA ARG A 150 -7.32 -11.33 -3.13
C ARG A 150 -7.56 -12.73 -3.69
N ARG A 151 -7.67 -12.87 -5.01
CA ARG A 151 -7.80 -14.19 -5.66
C ARG A 151 -6.50 -14.98 -5.61
N ALA A 152 -5.36 -14.29 -5.76
CA ALA A 152 -4.05 -14.90 -5.69
C ALA A 152 -3.65 -15.31 -4.26
N VAL A 153 -4.07 -14.53 -3.25
CA VAL A 153 -3.82 -14.79 -1.83
C VAL A 153 -5.13 -14.71 -1.04
N PRO A 154 -5.96 -15.78 -1.05
CA PRO A 154 -7.28 -15.79 -0.41
C PRO A 154 -7.26 -15.44 1.08
N GLU A 155 -6.17 -15.71 1.78
CA GLU A 155 -5.95 -15.43 3.20
C GLU A 155 -6.10 -13.92 3.50
N LEU A 156 -5.77 -13.05 2.54
CA LEU A 156 -5.96 -11.59 2.65
C LEU A 156 -7.44 -11.17 2.77
N SER A 157 -8.38 -12.01 2.33
CA SER A 157 -9.82 -11.73 2.46
C SER A 157 -10.37 -11.97 3.88
N SER A 158 -9.66 -12.75 4.71
CA SER A 158 -10.07 -13.09 6.08
C SER A 158 -9.68 -12.03 7.11
N VAL A 159 -8.67 -11.20 6.81
CA VAL A 159 -8.08 -10.24 7.75
C VAL A 159 -9.03 -9.09 8.12
N ARG A 160 -9.97 -8.71 7.23
CA ARG A 160 -11.00 -7.69 7.54
C ARG A 160 -12.08 -8.20 8.52
N ARG A 161 -12.47 -9.48 8.48
CA ARG A 161 -13.57 -10.02 9.33
C ARG A 161 -13.24 -10.01 10.82
N SER A 162 -11.96 -10.13 11.17
CA SER A 162 -11.53 -10.21 12.58
C SER A 162 -11.61 -8.88 13.35
N ARG A 163 -11.99 -7.77 12.69
CA ARG A 163 -12.14 -6.45 13.32
C ARG A 163 -13.59 -5.97 13.48
N GLU A 164 -14.54 -6.55 12.76
CA GLU A 164 -15.95 -6.14 12.85
C GLU A 164 -16.73 -6.91 13.93
N ASP A 165 -16.27 -8.08 14.36
CA ASP A 165 -16.94 -8.90 15.41
C ASP A 165 -16.55 -8.53 16.87
N GLY A 166 -15.85 -7.42 17.09
CA GLY A 166 -15.33 -7.01 18.41
C GLY A 166 -15.88 -5.70 18.99
N GLY A 167 -16.85 -5.04 18.33
CA GLY A 167 -17.21 -3.65 18.62
C GLY A 167 -18.70 -3.37 18.74
N ALA A 168 -19.42 -4.10 19.59
CA ALA A 168 -20.73 -3.65 20.08
C ALA A 168 -20.53 -2.93 21.43
N GLY A 169 -20.41 -1.60 21.38
CA GLY A 169 -20.26 -0.75 22.56
C GLY A 169 -20.34 0.72 22.19
N ALA A 170 -21.45 1.35 22.55
CA ALA A 170 -21.92 2.64 22.09
C ALA A 170 -21.04 3.86 22.44
N ASP A 171 -21.12 4.84 21.52
CA ASP A 171 -21.34 6.28 21.76
C ASP A 171 -20.17 7.27 21.93
N SER A 172 -20.46 8.47 21.43
CA SER A 172 -19.81 9.78 21.57
C SER A 172 -18.71 10.15 20.58
N GLY A 173 -19.08 11.08 19.69
CA GLY A 173 -18.27 11.62 18.61
C GLY A 173 -16.97 12.27 19.06
N THR A 174 -15.95 12.13 18.21
CA THR A 174 -14.73 12.94 18.25
C THR A 174 -14.35 13.27 16.83
N THR A 175 -14.53 14.53 16.44
CA THR A 175 -13.93 15.08 15.22
C THR A 175 -12.44 15.19 15.47
N VAL A 176 -11.62 14.45 14.71
CA VAL A 176 -10.16 14.55 14.76
C VAL A 176 -9.70 15.44 13.60
N THR A 177 -9.31 16.67 13.94
CA THR A 177 -8.61 17.58 13.04
C THR A 177 -7.13 17.18 13.00
N PHE A 178 -6.60 16.89 11.80
CA PHE A 178 -5.18 16.58 11.63
C PHE A 178 -4.38 17.87 11.41
N ASP A 179 -3.56 18.24 12.39
CA ASP A 179 -2.52 19.25 12.18
C ASP A 179 -1.15 18.58 11.93
N ARG A 180 -0.42 19.12 10.95
CA ARG A 180 0.79 18.55 10.37
C ARG A 180 1.98 19.30 10.93
N VAL A 181 2.66 18.79 11.97
CA VAL A 181 4.05 19.19 12.27
C VAL A 181 4.85 18.02 12.86
N LYS A 182 6.12 17.99 12.44
CA LYS A 182 7.20 17.04 12.73
C LYS A 182 7.31 16.56 14.19
N GLY A 183 7.58 15.26 14.32
CA GLY A 183 8.58 14.74 15.24
C GLY A 183 8.15 14.54 16.69
N THR A 184 8.33 13.28 17.14
CA THR A 184 8.39 12.85 18.55
C THR A 184 7.05 12.64 19.24
N SER A 185 6.61 11.38 19.32
CA SER A 185 5.57 10.97 20.27
C SER A 185 6.21 10.72 21.64
N ILE A 186 5.96 11.62 22.59
CA ILE A 186 6.15 11.34 24.02
C ILE A 186 4.81 10.83 24.54
N ILE A 187 4.79 9.61 25.08
CA ILE A 187 3.65 9.12 25.85
C ILE A 187 3.74 9.74 27.25
N ILE A 188 2.81 10.62 27.59
CA ILE A 188 2.59 11.02 28.99
C ILE A 188 1.22 10.49 29.41
N GLY A 189 1.25 9.40 30.17
CA GLY A 189 0.10 8.93 30.93
C GLY A 189 -0.20 9.92 32.05
N GLY A 190 -1.40 10.48 32.03
CA GLY A 190 -1.91 11.35 33.09
C GLY A 190 -3.39 11.04 33.29
N ARG A 191 -3.67 10.08 34.17
CA ARG A 191 -5.01 9.71 34.62
C ARG A 191 -5.37 10.64 35.77
N GLN A 192 -6.48 11.37 35.69
CA GLN A 192 -7.19 11.82 36.89
C GLN A 192 -8.68 11.98 36.60
N ASN A 193 -9.46 11.07 37.19
CA ASN A 193 -10.89 11.22 37.42
C ASN A 193 -11.10 12.22 38.55
N THR A 194 -12.12 13.08 38.42
CA THR A 194 -12.82 13.63 39.58
C THR A 194 -14.32 13.69 39.28
N ILE A 195 -15.10 13.09 40.17
CA ILE A 195 -16.55 12.94 40.16
C ILE A 195 -17.18 14.03 41.06
N ASN A 196 -18.17 14.75 40.50
CA ASN A 196 -19.41 15.33 41.07
C ASN A 196 -19.38 16.34 42.24
N ASP A 197 -20.10 17.49 42.14
CA ASP A 197 -21.53 17.65 42.51
C ASP A 197 -21.95 19.13 42.80
N GLN A 198 -23.06 19.55 42.18
CA GLN A 198 -24.20 20.38 42.67
C GLN A 198 -24.22 21.91 43.05
N ARG A 199 -25.38 22.50 42.66
CA ARG A 199 -26.15 23.73 43.10
C ARG A 199 -25.72 25.07 42.47
N GLY A 200 -26.53 25.75 41.65
CA GLY A 200 -27.81 26.46 41.87
C GLY A 200 -27.67 27.80 41.11
N THR A 201 -28.63 28.50 40.49
CA THR A 201 -30.04 28.83 40.77
C THR A 201 -30.63 29.58 39.56
N ALA A 202 -31.91 29.33 39.28
CA ALA A 202 -32.98 30.18 38.70
C ALA A 202 -32.67 31.40 37.79
N ALA A 203 -33.32 31.48 36.62
CA ALA A 203 -34.48 32.36 36.34
C ALA A 203 -34.84 32.43 34.83
N ALA A 204 -36.12 32.22 34.51
CA ALA A 204 -36.85 32.73 33.33
C ALA A 204 -37.86 33.80 33.86
N PRO A 205 -38.57 34.66 33.08
CA PRO A 205 -39.19 34.35 31.77
C PRO A 205 -39.40 35.52 30.76
N ALA A 206 -39.98 35.18 29.59
CA ALA A 206 -40.90 35.96 28.70
C ALA A 206 -40.39 37.29 28.07
N SER A 207 -40.76 37.76 26.86
CA SER A 207 -41.91 37.56 25.97
C SER A 207 -41.62 38.13 24.56
N ASP A 208 -42.31 37.55 23.57
CA ASP A 208 -42.56 37.87 22.14
C ASP A 208 -43.35 39.21 21.92
N PRO A 209 -43.84 39.65 20.71
CA PRO A 209 -43.46 39.59 19.27
C PRO A 209 -43.54 41.00 18.55
N ARG A 210 -43.51 41.01 17.19
CA ARG A 210 -44.09 42.00 16.21
C ARG A 210 -43.26 43.26 15.88
N ASP A 211 -43.25 43.84 14.67
CA ASP A 211 -43.75 43.55 13.32
C ASP A 211 -43.19 44.66 12.38
N ASP A 212 -43.20 44.38 11.07
CA ASP A 212 -43.52 45.32 9.97
C ASP A 212 -42.50 46.26 9.26
N ALA A 213 -42.82 46.42 7.96
CA ALA A 213 -42.46 47.44 6.94
C ALA A 213 -41.10 47.33 6.19
N ARG A 214 -41.08 46.97 4.89
CA ARG A 214 -41.26 47.82 3.66
C ARG A 214 -40.13 48.86 3.51
N GLU A 215 -39.55 49.21 2.36
CA GLU A 215 -39.84 49.09 0.92
C GLU A 215 -38.54 49.47 0.17
N ARG A 216 -38.42 49.08 -1.11
CA ARG A 216 -37.37 49.51 -2.08
C ARG A 216 -37.52 51.00 -2.45
N PRO A 217 -36.54 51.65 -3.13
CA PRO A 217 -36.21 51.39 -4.55
C PRO A 217 -34.86 50.71 -4.79
#